data_AF-A0A530LBV0-F1
#
_entry.id   AF-A0A530LBV0-F1
#
_cell.length_a   1.000
_cell.length_b   1.000
_cell.length_c   1.000
_cell.angle_alpha   90.00
_cell.angle_beta   90.00
_cell.angle_gamma   90.00
#
_symmetry.space_group_name_H-M   'P 1'
#
loop_
_entity.id
_entity.type
_entity.pdbx_description
1 polymer ?
#
loop_
_entity_poly.entity_id
_entity_poly.type
_entity_poly.pdbx_seq_one_letter_code
_entity_poly.pdbx_strand_id
1 'polypeptide(L)' 'LRVIRALANEVIVMRNGRIVEAGPSEQIFGNPRTDYTKALISAAFKIETAPVGIVSE' A
#
# COMPACT_ATOMS: atom_id res chain seq x y z
N LEU A 1 -2.14 0.65 -6.27
CA LEU A 1 -2.13 1.48 -5.04
C LEU A 1 -2.84 2.84 -5.14
N ARG A 2 -3.33 3.26 -6.33
CA ARG A 2 -4.03 4.55 -6.51
C ARG A 2 -5.35 4.68 -5.72
N VAL A 3 -6.13 3.60 -5.63
CA VAL A 3 -7.42 3.59 -4.90
C VAL A 3 -7.21 3.77 -3.40
N ILE A 4 -6.23 3.06 -2.82
CA ILE A 4 -5.93 3.13 -1.38
C ILE A 4 -5.50 4.55 -1.00
N ARG A 5 -4.65 5.20 -1.79
CA ARG A 5 -4.23 6.59 -1.51
C ARG A 5 -5.40 7.59 -1.61
N ALA A 6 -6.43 7.30 -2.42
CA ALA A 6 -7.56 8.19 -2.59
C ALA A 6 -8.64 8.03 -1.51
N LEU A 7 -8.68 6.89 -0.81
CA LEU A 7 -9.80 6.53 0.08
C LEU A 7 -9.39 6.20 1.52
N ALA A 8 -8.14 5.76 1.75
CA ALA A 8 -7.73 5.29 3.06
C ALA A 8 -7.14 6.44 3.91
N ASN A 9 -7.67 6.60 5.12
CA ASN A 9 -7.10 7.48 6.14
C ASN A 9 -5.93 6.82 6.88
N GLU A 10 -6.04 5.51 7.15
CA GLU A 10 -5.03 4.71 7.83
C GLU A 10 -4.66 3.46 7.02
N VAL A 11 -3.40 3.04 7.14
CA VAL A 11 -2.85 1.89 6.43
C VAL A 11 -2.07 1.01 7.41
N ILE A 12 -2.29 -0.30 7.30
CA ILE A 12 -1.55 -1.32 8.04
C ILE A 12 -0.85 -2.22 7.03
N VAL A 13 0.46 -2.35 7.17
CA VAL A 13 1.31 -3.25 6.38
C VAL A 13 1.63 -4.48 7.21
N MET A 14 1.30 -5.65 6.67
CA MET A 14 1.53 -6.93 7.33
C MET A 14 2.48 -7.82 6.54
N ARG A 15 3.22 -8.66 7.26
CA ARG A 15 4.03 -9.74 6.70
C ARG A 15 3.92 -10.96 7.59
N ASN A 16 3.59 -12.11 7.02
CA ASN A 16 3.48 -13.38 7.75
C ASN A 16 2.57 -13.29 8.99
N GLY A 17 1.43 -12.61 8.86
CA GLY A 17 0.48 -12.43 9.97
C GLY A 17 0.92 -11.44 11.05
N ARG A 18 2.04 -10.74 10.89
CA ARG A 18 2.50 -9.72 11.83
C ARG A 18 2.40 -8.32 11.23
N ILE A 19 2.00 -7.35 12.04
CA ILE A 19 2.03 -5.94 11.69
C ILE A 19 3.50 -5.51 11.62
N VAL A 20 3.91 -5.05 10.44
CA VAL A 20 5.25 -4.53 10.19
C VAL A 20 5.25 -3.01 10.31
N GLU A 21 4.15 -2.36 9.90
CA GLU A 21 4.01 -0.91 9.96
C GLU A 21 2.52 -0.54 9.99
N ALA A 22 2.16 0.51 10.73
CA ALA A 22 0.79 1.00 10.80
C ALA A 22 0.78 2.50 11.06
N GLY A 23 -0.15 3.22 10.44
CA GLY A 23 -0.34 4.65 10.68
C GLY A 23 -1.10 5.36 9.55
N PRO A 24 -1.13 6.70 9.57
CA PRO A 24 -1.79 7.49 8.55
C PRO A 24 -1.28 7.15 7.15
N SER A 25 -2.18 7.09 6.17
CA SER A 25 -1.84 6.73 4.79
C SER A 25 -0.74 7.64 4.22
N GLU A 26 -0.83 8.94 4.49
CA GLU A 26 0.18 9.94 4.08
C GLU A 26 1.57 9.62 4.63
N GLN A 27 1.67 9.14 5.87
CA GLN A 27 2.94 8.78 6.49
C GLN A 27 3.50 7.49 5.88
N ILE A 28 2.66 6.46 5.72
CA ILE A 28 3.08 5.18 5.16
C ILE A 28 3.54 5.34 3.70
N PHE A 29 2.89 6.19 2.91
CA PHE A 29 3.25 6.44 1.52
C PHE A 29 4.37 7.47 1.33
N GLY A 30 4.40 8.53 2.16
CA GLY A 30 5.37 9.61 2.02
C GLY A 30 6.69 9.36 2.75
N ASN A 31 6.66 8.64 3.88
CA ASN A 31 7.85 8.33 4.67
C ASN A 31 7.76 6.93 5.31
N PRO A 32 7.76 5.86 4.49
CA PRO A 32 7.77 4.49 4.99
C PRO A 32 9.02 4.20 5.83
N ARG A 33 8.81 3.75 7.08
CA ARG A 33 9.88 3.52 8.05
C ARG A 33 10.57 2.19 7.84
N THR A 34 9.87 1.18 7.33
CA THR A 34 10.44 -0.15 7.14
C THR A 34 10.85 -0.41 5.69
N ASP A 35 11.93 -1.17 5.50
CA ASP A 35 12.43 -1.49 4.15
C ASP A 35 11.47 -2.39 3.37
N TYR A 36 10.70 -3.22 4.08
CA TYR A 36 9.65 -4.04 3.48
C TYR A 36 8.52 -3.17 2.91
N THR A 37 8.06 -2.16 3.65
CA THR A 37 7.05 -1.21 3.16
C THR A 37 7.58 -0.42 1.95
N LYS A 38 8.85 0.03 1.98
CA LYS A 38 9.50 0.69 0.82
C LYS A 38 9.49 -0.21 -0.42
N ALA A 39 9.86 -1.48 -0.27
CA ALA A 39 9.88 -2.44 -1.36
C ALA A 39 8.47 -2.69 -1.93
N LEU A 40 7.46 -2.87 -1.07
CA LEU A 40 6.06 -3.04 -1.48
C LEU A 40 5.53 -1.81 -2.25
N ILE A 41 5.79 -0.61 -1.71
CA ILE A 41 5.39 0.63 -2.35
C ILE A 41 6.05 0.78 -3.71
N SER A 42 7.37 0.54 -3.80
CA SER A 42 8.11 0.59 -5.07
C SER A 42 7.56 -0.39 -6.10
N ALA A 43 7.29 -1.64 -5.70
CA ALA A 43 6.72 -2.65 -6.59
C ALA A 43 5.32 -2.26 -7.07
N ALA A 44 4.47 -1.77 -6.18
CA ALA A 44 3.10 -1.41 -6.51
C ALA A 44 2.94 -0.11 -7.31
N PHE A 45 3.97 0.75 -7.34
CA PHE A 45 4.05 1.88 -8.28
C PHE A 45 4.62 1.47 -9.64
N LYS A 46 5.43 0.41 -9.72
CA LYS A 46 5.93 -0.15 -10.98
C LYS A 46 4.90 -1.02 -11.70
N ILE A 47 3.96 -1.61 -10.96
CA ILE A 47 2.83 -2.34 -11.55
C ILE A 47 1.79 -1.30 -11.98
N GLU A 48 1.82 -0.93 -13.26
CA GLU A 48 0.69 -0.25 -13.90
C GLU A 48 -0.57 -1.09 -13.70
N THR A 49 -1.63 -0.45 -13.24
CA THR A 49 -2.88 -1.11 -12.90
C THR A 49 -3.41 -1.87 -14.11
N ALA A 50 -3.70 -3.16 -13.93
CA ALA A 50 -4.58 -3.87 -14.86
C ALA A 50 -5.92 -3.08 -14.94
N PRO A 51 -6.52 -2.97 -16.14
CA PRO A 51 -7.67 -2.10 -16.39
C PRO A 51 -8.80 -2.38 -15.39
N VAL A 52 -9.43 -1.32 -14.90
CA VAL A 52 -10.61 -1.37 -14.02
C VAL A 52 -11.67 -2.26 -14.68
N GLY A 53 -12.01 -3.38 -14.03
CA GLY A 53 -13.00 -4.35 -14.54
C GLY A 53 -12.75 -5.82 -14.18
N ILE A 54 -11.61 -6.17 -13.56
CA ILE A 54 -11.24 -7.58 -13.30
C ILE A 54 -11.62 -8.08 -11.89
N VAL A 55 -12.27 -7.25 -11.08
CA VAL A 55 -12.89 -7.68 -9.83
C VAL A 55 -14.40 -7.55 -9.99
N SER A 56 -15.00 -8.61 -10.54
CA SER A 56 -16.45 -8.80 -10.52
C SER A 56 -16.87 -9.28 -9.12
N GLU A 57 -18.07 -8.85 -8.73
CA GLU A 57 -18.92 -9.23 -7.58
C GLU A 57 -18.43 -10.33 -6.62
#